data_AF-A0A413DET6-F1
#
_entry.id   AF-A0A413DET6-F1
#
_cell.length_a   1.000
_cell.length_b   1.000
_cell.length_c   1.000
_cell.angle_alpha   90.00
_cell.angle_beta   90.00
_cell.angle_gamma   90.00
#
_symmetry.space_group_name_H-M   'P 1'
#
loop_
_entity.id
_entity.type
_entity.pdbx_description
1 polymer ?
#
loop_
_entity_poly.entity_id
_entity_poly.type
_entity_poly.pdbx_seq_one_letter_code
_entity_poly.pdbx_strand_id
1 'polypeptide(L)'
;MKTYYEYLEESTNVVKSNTNRNKIIIILSYMLVWAIAMIAFWFFTSGSDAMGYSLVYLWILLPVTTFIVSFIIGKNDFWAKGKWALTLFFGVMYMLAEYGTFAMANNIAFDKLNTPEWGLVVAGVIISAIGMLMGSLLKKKRCK
;
A
#
# COMPACT_ATOMS: atom_id res chain seq x y z
N MET A 1 25.04 25.27 -28.95
CA MET A 1 25.68 24.78 -27.70
C MET A 1 24.74 25.20 -26.58
N LYS A 2 24.10 24.25 -25.88
CA LYS A 2 23.17 24.60 -24.77
C LYS A 2 23.96 25.34 -23.69
N THR A 3 23.40 26.40 -23.13
CA THR A 3 24.02 27.12 -22.02
C THR A 3 24.04 26.23 -20.77
N TYR A 4 25.02 26.42 -19.89
CA TYR A 4 25.15 25.63 -18.65
C TYR A 4 23.86 25.64 -17.81
N TYR A 5 23.14 26.78 -17.82
CA TYR A 5 21.83 26.92 -17.16
C TYR A 5 20.74 26.03 -17.76
N GLU A 6 20.66 25.91 -19.09
CA GLU A 6 19.70 25.00 -19.74
C GLU A 6 19.98 23.53 -19.40
N TYR A 7 21.26 23.14 -19.30
CA TYR A 7 21.62 21.78 -18.90
C TYR A 7 21.24 21.49 -17.44
N LEU A 8 21.45 22.45 -16.53
CA LEU A 8 21.03 22.30 -15.13
C LEU A 8 19.51 22.23 -15.01
N GLU A 9 18.79 23.04 -15.76
CA GLU A 9 17.33 23.05 -15.75
C GLU A 9 16.75 21.75 -16.33
N GLU A 10 17.28 21.28 -17.47
CA GLU A 10 16.91 19.99 -18.08
C GLU A 10 17.22 18.83 -17.12
N SER A 11 18.42 18.80 -16.53
CA SER A 11 18.80 17.76 -15.56
C SER A 11 17.91 17.77 -14.31
N THR A 12 17.59 18.96 -13.79
CA THR A 12 16.71 19.11 -12.62
C THR A 12 15.28 18.66 -12.94
N ASN A 13 14.77 19.02 -14.12
CA ASN A 13 13.44 18.64 -14.58
C ASN A 13 13.33 17.12 -14.80
N VAL A 14 14.36 16.48 -15.36
CA VAL A 14 14.40 15.02 -15.54
C VAL A 14 14.37 14.29 -14.18
N VAL A 15 15.17 14.74 -13.20
CA VAL A 15 15.21 14.13 -11.85
C VAL A 15 13.88 14.31 -11.11
N LYS A 16 13.28 15.51 -11.19
CA LYS A 16 11.97 15.82 -10.57
C LYS A 16 10.86 14.99 -11.20
N SER A 17 10.85 14.87 -12.54
CA SER A 17 9.90 14.06 -13.30
C SER A 17 10.00 12.57 -12.93
N ASN A 18 11.22 12.01 -12.90
CA ASN A 18 11.44 10.61 -12.52
C ASN A 18 11.02 10.33 -11.06
N THR A 19 11.27 11.28 -10.15
CA THR A 19 10.82 11.15 -8.75
C THR A 19 9.30 11.12 -8.64
N ASN A 20 8.60 11.97 -9.39
CA ASN A 20 7.12 11.99 -9.40
C ASN A 20 6.52 10.77 -10.11
N ARG A 21 7.18 10.24 -11.14
CA ARG A 21 6.79 8.97 -11.77
C ARG A 21 6.93 7.80 -10.79
N ASN A 22 8.06 7.68 -10.10
CA ASN A 22 8.28 6.60 -9.13
C ASN A 22 7.27 6.61 -7.98
N LYS A 23 6.89 7.80 -7.50
CA LYS A 23 5.81 8.00 -6.54
C LYS A 23 4.49 7.39 -7.01
N ILE A 24 4.07 7.71 -8.24
CA ILE A 24 2.83 7.23 -8.84
C ILE A 24 2.89 5.72 -9.08
N ILE A 25 4.02 5.21 -9.61
CA ILE A 25 4.22 3.79 -9.91
C ILE A 25 4.08 2.92 -8.65
N ILE A 26 4.59 3.38 -7.50
CA ILE A 26 4.51 2.63 -6.24
C ILE A 26 3.08 2.57 -5.70
N ILE A 27 2.31 3.65 -5.82
CA ILE A 27 0.90 3.62 -5.42
C ILE A 27 0.10 2.73 -6.38
N LEU A 28 0.36 2.84 -7.69
CA LEU A 28 -0.26 2.00 -8.72
C LEU A 28 0.05 0.52 -8.52
N SER A 29 1.29 0.15 -8.18
CA SER A 29 1.65 -1.25 -7.94
C SER A 29 0.93 -1.81 -6.72
N TYR A 30 0.80 -1.03 -5.65
CA TYR A 30 0.00 -1.41 -4.48
C TYR A 30 -1.47 -1.61 -4.85
N MET A 31 -2.06 -0.65 -5.57
CA MET A 31 -3.46 -0.72 -6.03
C MET A 31 -3.71 -1.92 -6.94
N LEU A 32 -2.75 -2.25 -7.81
CA LEU A 32 -2.83 -3.40 -8.71
C LEU A 32 -2.81 -4.72 -7.92
N VAL A 33 -1.92 -4.87 -6.94
CA VAL A 33 -1.89 -6.05 -6.06
C VAL A 33 -3.20 -6.17 -5.26
N TRP A 34 -3.68 -5.04 -4.73
CA TRP A 34 -4.94 -4.99 -4.00
C TRP A 34 -6.12 -5.43 -4.89
N ALA A 35 -6.24 -4.87 -6.10
CA ALA A 35 -7.33 -5.17 -7.03
C ALA A 35 -7.28 -6.59 -7.58
N ILE A 36 -6.10 -7.09 -7.97
CA ILE A 36 -5.94 -8.47 -8.46
C ILE A 36 -6.41 -9.46 -7.40
N ALA A 37 -6.07 -9.23 -6.14
CA ALA A 37 -6.44 -10.16 -5.09
C ALA A 37 -7.93 -10.07 -4.72
N MET A 38 -8.55 -8.90 -4.80
CA MET A 38 -10.02 -8.77 -4.73
C MET A 38 -10.69 -9.60 -5.84
N ILE A 39 -10.24 -9.45 -7.08
CA ILE A 39 -10.77 -10.21 -8.22
C ILE A 39 -10.52 -11.71 -8.01
N ALA A 40 -9.31 -12.09 -7.60
CA ALA A 40 -8.95 -13.49 -7.41
C ALA A 40 -9.79 -14.15 -6.31
N PHE A 41 -10.10 -13.43 -5.22
CA PHE A 41 -11.03 -13.90 -4.20
C PHE A 41 -12.39 -14.23 -4.82
N TRP A 42 -13.00 -13.31 -5.57
CA TRP A 42 -14.33 -13.52 -6.16
C TRP A 42 -14.37 -14.56 -7.29
N PHE A 43 -13.29 -14.72 -8.06
CA PHE A 43 -13.24 -15.66 -9.19
C PHE A 43 -12.81 -17.07 -8.80
N PHE A 44 -11.90 -17.22 -7.85
CA PHE A 44 -11.30 -18.53 -7.52
C PHE A 44 -11.81 -19.13 -6.21
N THR A 45 -12.49 -18.38 -5.35
CA THR A 45 -12.94 -18.92 -4.07
C THR A 45 -14.37 -19.46 -4.16
N SER A 46 -14.51 -20.79 -4.06
CA SER A 46 -15.77 -21.45 -3.75
C SER A 46 -15.82 -21.73 -2.24
N GLY A 47 -17.02 -21.75 -1.63
CA GLY A 47 -17.25 -21.45 -0.20
C GLY A 47 -16.39 -22.15 0.86
N SER A 48 -15.73 -23.27 0.58
CA SER A 48 -14.79 -23.93 1.51
C SER A 48 -13.33 -23.46 1.36
N ASP A 49 -12.87 -23.18 0.13
CA ASP A 49 -11.50 -22.73 -0.14
C ASP A 49 -11.32 -21.22 0.08
N ALA A 50 -12.45 -20.49 0.14
CA ALA A 50 -12.48 -19.06 0.43
C ALA A 50 -11.75 -18.72 1.71
N MET A 51 -12.05 -19.41 2.81
CA MET A 51 -11.47 -19.11 4.13
C MET A 51 -9.94 -19.19 4.15
N GLY A 52 -9.35 -20.23 3.54
CA GLY A 52 -7.91 -20.41 3.52
C GLY A 52 -7.20 -19.36 2.65
N TYR A 53 -7.77 -19.08 1.47
CA TYR A 53 -7.23 -18.08 0.56
C TYR A 53 -7.19 -16.69 1.18
N SER A 54 -8.30 -16.27 1.78
CA SER A 54 -8.41 -14.94 2.34
C SER A 54 -7.66 -14.79 3.67
N LEU A 55 -7.41 -15.87 4.42
CA LEU A 55 -6.48 -15.83 5.55
C LEU A 55 -5.05 -15.52 5.08
N VAL A 56 -4.55 -16.24 4.07
CA VAL A 56 -3.21 -16.00 3.52
C VAL A 56 -3.13 -14.61 2.87
N TYR A 57 -4.17 -14.22 2.13
CA TYR A 57 -4.21 -12.92 1.48
C TYR A 57 -4.23 -11.76 2.48
N LEU A 58 -5.18 -11.77 3.42
CA LEU A 58 -5.32 -10.69 4.40
C LEU A 58 -4.20 -10.67 5.41
N TRP A 59 -3.73 -11.81 5.92
CA TRP A 59 -2.79 -11.81 7.04
C TRP A 59 -1.31 -11.91 6.61
N ILE A 60 -1.04 -12.30 5.37
CA ILE A 60 0.33 -12.42 4.87
C ILE A 60 0.53 -11.49 3.68
N LEU A 61 -0.22 -11.64 2.58
CA LEU A 61 0.08 -10.89 1.35
C LEU A 61 -0.11 -9.38 1.52
N LEU A 62 -1.23 -8.93 2.08
CA LEU A 62 -1.48 -7.50 2.29
C LEU A 62 -0.54 -6.85 3.31
N PRO A 63 -0.26 -7.44 4.48
CA PRO A 63 0.69 -6.89 5.45
C PRO A 63 2.09 -6.80 4.86
N VAL A 64 2.55 -7.86 4.18
CA VAL A 64 3.89 -7.88 3.56
C VAL A 64 4.00 -6.84 2.45
N THR A 65 3.01 -6.74 1.57
CA THR A 65 3.01 -5.75 0.48
C THR A 65 2.92 -4.31 1.00
N THR A 66 2.03 -4.06 1.98
CA THR A 66 1.90 -2.78 2.67
C THR A 66 3.21 -2.38 3.35
N PHE A 67 3.87 -3.32 4.01
CA PHE A 67 5.15 -3.10 4.66
C PHE A 67 6.25 -2.76 3.65
N ILE A 68 6.40 -3.54 2.57
CA ILE A 68 7.43 -3.30 1.53
C ILE A 68 7.21 -1.93 0.87
N VAL A 69 5.97 -1.61 0.50
CA VAL A 69 5.62 -0.32 -0.12
C VAL A 69 5.90 0.83 0.85
N SER A 70 5.46 0.72 2.10
CA SER A 70 5.71 1.74 3.14
C SER A 70 7.19 1.92 3.41
N PHE A 71 7.96 0.84 3.39
CA PHE A 71 9.41 0.85 3.52
C PHE A 71 10.11 1.58 2.36
N ILE A 72 9.71 1.30 1.12
CA ILE A 72 10.25 1.99 -0.07
C ILE A 72 9.91 3.49 -0.01
N ILE A 73 8.69 3.85 0.41
CA ILE A 73 8.26 5.25 0.60
C ILE A 73 9.12 5.93 1.68
N GLY A 74 9.32 5.28 2.83
CA GLY A 74 10.16 5.80 3.91
C GLY A 74 11.62 5.98 3.49
N LYS A 75 12.18 5.00 2.76
CA LYS A 75 13.57 5.01 2.27
C LYS A 75 13.83 6.15 1.28
N ASN A 76 12.90 6.38 0.35
CA ASN A 76 13.05 7.43 -0.66
C ASN A 76 12.51 8.79 -0.18
N ASP A 77 11.92 8.84 1.02
CA ASP A 77 11.33 10.04 1.63
C ASP A 77 10.33 10.74 0.70
N PHE A 78 9.55 9.94 -0.01
CA PHE A 78 8.53 10.48 -0.90
C PHE A 78 7.51 11.26 -0.07
N TRP A 79 7.14 12.45 -0.53
CA TRP A 79 6.20 13.37 0.14
C TRP A 79 6.66 13.92 1.51
N ALA A 80 7.92 13.74 1.92
CA ALA A 80 8.49 14.34 3.14
C ALA A 80 7.62 14.14 4.41
N LYS A 81 6.89 15.17 4.87
CA LYS A 81 5.96 15.06 6.02
C LYS A 81 4.62 14.41 5.65
N GLY A 82 4.17 14.56 4.40
CA GLY A 82 2.91 14.01 3.90
C GLY A 82 2.89 12.48 3.78
N LYS A 83 4.05 11.82 3.87
CA LYS A 83 4.14 10.35 3.84
C LYS A 83 3.36 9.67 4.97
N TRP A 84 3.23 10.33 6.12
CA TRP A 84 2.46 9.80 7.25
C TRP A 84 0.95 9.73 6.97
N ALA A 85 0.42 10.56 6.08
CA ALA A 85 -0.97 10.40 5.64
C ALA A 85 -1.18 9.08 4.87
N LEU A 86 -0.12 8.54 4.24
CA LEU A 86 -0.20 7.27 3.54
C LEU A 86 -0.35 6.09 4.50
N THR A 87 0.11 6.18 5.75
CA THR A 87 -0.08 5.08 6.71
C THR A 87 -1.56 4.89 7.04
N LEU A 88 -2.32 5.99 7.15
CA LEU A 88 -3.79 5.96 7.27
C LEU A 88 -4.44 5.39 6.01
N PHE A 89 -4.00 5.80 4.83
CA PHE A 89 -4.49 5.25 3.57
C PHE A 89 -4.32 3.72 3.51
N PHE A 90 -3.15 3.20 3.86
CA PHE A 90 -2.92 1.75 3.88
C PHE A 90 -3.76 1.02 4.92
N GLY A 91 -3.99 1.61 6.10
CA GLY A 91 -4.91 1.05 7.10
C GLY A 91 -6.34 0.95 6.61
N VAL A 92 -6.86 2.00 5.97
CA VAL A 92 -8.21 1.99 5.39
C VAL A 92 -8.31 0.95 4.26
N MET A 93 -7.29 0.84 3.41
CA MET A 93 -7.23 -0.17 2.35
C MET A 93 -7.20 -1.60 2.89
N TYR A 94 -6.56 -1.82 4.03
CA TYR A 94 -6.51 -3.11 4.71
C TYR A 94 -7.90 -3.53 5.22
N MET A 95 -8.60 -2.61 5.90
CA MET A 95 -9.99 -2.83 6.33
C MET A 95 -10.93 -3.05 5.14
N LEU A 96 -10.78 -2.28 4.06
CA LEU A 96 -11.59 -2.42 2.84
C LEU A 96 -11.39 -3.79 2.18
N ALA A 97 -10.18 -4.33 2.20
CA ALA A 97 -9.92 -5.65 1.65
C ALA A 97 -10.67 -6.75 2.42
N GLU A 98 -10.66 -6.71 3.75
CA GLU A 98 -11.41 -7.67 4.56
C GLU A 98 -12.91 -7.51 4.37
N TYR A 99 -13.38 -6.26 4.42
CA TYR A 99 -14.80 -5.97 4.27
C TYR A 99 -15.32 -6.40 2.89
N GLY A 100 -14.57 -6.10 1.83
CA GLY A 100 -14.96 -6.43 0.46
C GLY A 100 -14.80 -7.91 0.08
N THR A 101 -14.15 -8.72 0.91
CA THR A 101 -13.99 -10.17 0.70
C THR A 101 -14.88 -10.94 1.67
N PHE A 102 -14.39 -11.18 2.88
CA PHE A 102 -15.08 -12.01 3.88
C PHE A 102 -16.39 -11.40 4.34
N ALA A 103 -16.40 -10.13 4.74
CA ALA A 103 -17.61 -9.54 5.29
C ALA A 103 -18.71 -9.48 4.22
N MET A 104 -18.36 -9.10 2.99
CA MET A 104 -19.30 -9.07 1.87
C MET A 104 -19.78 -10.47 1.46
N ALA A 105 -18.89 -11.46 1.37
CA ALA A 105 -19.28 -12.84 1.07
C ALA A 105 -20.19 -13.42 2.18
N ASN A 106 -19.89 -13.14 3.44
CA ASN A 106 -20.71 -13.53 4.59
C ASN A 106 -22.07 -12.82 4.58
N ASN A 107 -22.10 -11.53 4.24
CA ASN A 107 -23.34 -10.76 4.15
C ASN A 107 -24.28 -11.32 3.08
N ILE A 108 -23.73 -11.74 1.92
CA ILE A 108 -24.51 -12.39 0.85
C ILE A 108 -25.01 -13.77 1.29
N ALA A 109 -24.18 -14.55 2.01
CA ALA A 109 -24.53 -15.90 2.42
C ALA A 109 -25.60 -15.94 3.54
N PHE A 110 -25.62 -14.94 4.43
CA PHE A 110 -26.48 -14.92 5.62
C PHE A 110 -27.50 -13.77 5.65
N ASP A 111 -27.63 -13.01 4.56
CA ASP A 111 -28.55 -11.88 4.39
C ASP A 111 -28.51 -10.88 5.56
N LYS A 112 -27.30 -10.62 6.06
CA LYS A 112 -27.02 -9.75 7.21
C LYS A 112 -25.93 -8.76 6.85
N LEU A 113 -26.14 -7.48 7.11
CA LEU A 113 -25.10 -6.46 6.94
C LEU A 113 -24.17 -6.44 8.16
N ASN A 114 -23.01 -7.07 8.05
CA ASN A 114 -21.94 -6.90 9.03
C ASN A 114 -21.31 -5.50 8.87
N THR A 115 -20.99 -4.87 9.99
CA THR A 115 -20.27 -3.59 10.00
C THR A 115 -18.78 -3.80 9.77
N PRO A 116 -18.08 -2.89 9.07
CA PRO A 116 -16.64 -2.97 8.89
C PRO A 116 -15.90 -2.97 10.23
N GLU A 117 -14.88 -3.83 10.36
CA GLU A 117 -14.07 -3.92 11.57
C GLU A 117 -12.97 -2.85 11.59
N TRP A 118 -13.25 -1.75 12.28
CA TRP A 118 -12.32 -0.61 12.41
C TRP A 118 -10.99 -0.97 13.09
N GLY A 119 -10.92 -2.08 13.84
CA GLY A 119 -9.68 -2.58 14.44
C GLY A 119 -8.60 -2.90 13.40
N LEU A 120 -9.00 -3.35 12.20
CA LEU A 120 -8.11 -3.66 11.10
C LEU A 120 -7.41 -2.43 10.54
N VAL A 121 -8.09 -1.27 10.58
CA VAL A 121 -7.47 0.01 10.21
C VAL A 121 -6.25 0.25 11.09
N VAL A 122 -6.39 0.05 12.40
CA VAL A 122 -5.29 0.22 13.36
C VAL A 122 -4.15 -0.75 13.05
N ALA A 123 -4.45 -2.02 12.77
CA ALA A 123 -3.43 -3.01 12.40
C ALA A 123 -2.65 -2.60 11.13
N GLY A 124 -3.37 -2.20 10.07
CA GLY A 124 -2.74 -1.75 8.82
C GLY A 124 -1.93 -0.46 8.98
N VAL A 125 -2.40 0.48 9.81
CA VAL A 125 -1.65 1.69 10.16
C VAL A 125 -0.35 1.35 10.88
N ILE A 126 -0.38 0.43 11.85
CA ILE A 126 0.81 0.01 12.61
C ILE A 126 1.84 -0.64 11.68
N ILE A 127 1.42 -1.59 10.83
CA ILE A 127 2.30 -2.26 9.88
C ILE A 127 2.95 -1.25 8.94
N SER A 128 2.15 -0.33 8.38
CA SER A 128 2.66 0.71 7.49
C SER A 128 3.61 1.67 8.21
N ALA A 129 3.27 2.10 9.43
CA ALA A 129 4.11 2.98 10.23
C ALA A 129 5.48 2.35 10.53
N ILE A 130 5.52 1.05 10.87
CA ILE A 130 6.77 0.31 11.11
C ILE A 130 7.62 0.27 9.84
N GLY A 131 7.03 -0.11 8.69
CA GLY A 131 7.72 -0.12 7.41
C GLY A 131 8.30 1.26 7.06
N MET A 132 7.49 2.31 7.24
CA MET A 132 7.88 3.69 6.95
C MET A 132 8.98 4.22 7.88
N LEU A 133 8.92 3.88 9.17
CA LEU A 133 9.96 4.19 10.15
C LEU A 133 11.29 3.54 9.77
N MET A 134 11.29 2.24 9.49
CA MET A 134 12.52 1.52 9.12
C MET A 134 13.13 2.03 7.82
N GLY A 135 12.31 2.31 6.81
CA GLY A 135 12.77 2.93 5.57
C GLY A 135 13.43 4.29 5.83
N SER A 136 12.79 5.13 6.64
CA SER A 136 13.30 6.46 6.99
C SER A 136 14.60 6.40 7.80
N LEU A 137 14.74 5.44 8.71
CA LEU A 137 15.96 5.24 9.51
C LEU A 137 17.15 4.81 8.64
N LEU A 138 16.93 3.93 7.65
CA LEU A 138 17.99 3.50 6.73
C LEU A 138 18.48 4.63 5.83
N LYS A 139 17.60 5.54 5.40
CA LYS A 139 18.01 6.77 4.70
C LYS A 139 18.95 7.60 5.59
N LYS A 140 18.57 7.80 6.86
CA LYS A 140 19.37 8.60 7.81
C LYS A 140 20.75 8.02 8.07
N LYS A 141 20.90 6.69 8.04
CA LYS A 141 22.20 5.99 8.16
C LYS A 141 23.12 6.15 6.95
N ARG A 142 22.59 6.43 5.75
CA ARG A 142 23.42 6.67 4.54
C ARG A 142 23.85 8.14 4.36
N CYS A 143 23.22 9.07 5.08
CA CYS A 143 23.56 10.50 5.03
C CYS A 143 24.47 10.93 6.20
N LYS A 144 24.92 9.99 7.04
CA LYS A 144 26.03 10.16 7.98
C LYS A 144 27.25 9.46 7.41
#